data_AF-A0A9W6WHK4-F1
#
_entry.id   AF-A0A9W6WHK4-F1
#
_cell.length_a   1.000
_cell.length_b   1.000
_cell.length_c   1.000
_cell.angle_alpha   90.00
_cell.angle_beta   90.00
_cell.angle_gamma   90.00
#
_symmetry.space_group_name_H-M   'P 1'
#
loop_
_entity.id
_entity.type
_entity.pdbx_description
1 polymer ?
#
loop_
_entity_poly.entity_id
_entity_poly.type
_entity_poly.pdbx_seq_one_letter_code
_entity_poly.pdbx_strand_id
1 'polypeptide(L)'
;MAIKIHQLVTVILFSGIGVYTGVKFFEPLVIDQLRRDGNLRDDIKIPEYDPEGNPIVNGRSTGETWDKLRQRLEAPAEEKADIQVLPDTKTGKK
;
A
#
# COMPACT_ATOMS: atom_id res chain seq x y z
N MET A 1 -36.49 2.10 -17.33
CA MET A 1 -35.89 0.76 -17.46
C MET A 1 -35.29 0.39 -16.11
N ALA A 2 -35.89 -0.54 -15.36
CA ALA A 2 -35.32 -1.00 -14.10
C ALA A 2 -34.18 -1.97 -14.41
N ILE A 3 -32.96 -1.66 -13.93
CA ILE A 3 -31.83 -2.59 -14.03
C ILE A 3 -32.18 -3.83 -13.22
N LYS A 4 -32.23 -4.98 -13.87
CA LYS A 4 -32.51 -6.25 -13.19
C LYS A 4 -31.27 -6.65 -12.40
N ILE A 5 -31.43 -7.12 -11.16
CA ILE A 5 -30.34 -7.47 -10.24
C ILE A 5 -29.33 -8.43 -10.89
N HIS A 6 -29.77 -9.41 -11.68
CA HIS A 6 -28.87 -10.33 -12.39
C HIS A 6 -27.97 -9.62 -13.41
N GLN A 7 -28.46 -8.58 -14.11
CA GLN A 7 -27.65 -7.81 -15.06
C GLN A 7 -26.55 -7.05 -14.32
N LEU A 8 -26.88 -6.44 -13.17
CA LEU A 8 -25.90 -5.77 -12.32
C LEU A 8 -24.81 -6.74 -11.82
N VAL A 9 -25.21 -7.92 -11.33
CA VAL A 9 -24.27 -8.96 -10.85
C VAL A 9 -23.36 -9.43 -11.98
N THR A 10 -23.89 -9.65 -13.18
CA THR A 10 -23.06 -10.06 -14.32
C THR A 10 -22.04 -8.99 -14.69
N VAL A 11 -22.41 -7.71 -14.70
CA VAL A 11 -21.48 -6.62 -15.03
C VAL A 11 -20.34 -6.56 -14.01
N ILE A 12 -20.65 -6.60 -12.70
CA ILE A 12 -19.64 -6.56 -11.63
C ILE A 12 -18.69 -7.77 -11.73
N LEU A 13 -19.24 -8.96 -11.96
CA LEU A 13 -18.45 -10.18 -12.05
C LEU A 13 -17.50 -10.13 -13.24
N PHE A 14 -18.00 -9.81 -14.43
CA PHE A 14 -17.17 -9.72 -15.63
C PHE A 14 -16.17 -8.56 -15.56
N SER A 15 -16.53 -7.41 -14.98
CA SER A 15 -15.58 -6.32 -14.79
C SER A 15 -14.49 -6.68 -13.79
N GLY A 16 -14.85 -7.33 -12.67
CA GLY A 16 -13.89 -7.75 -11.65
C GLY A 16 -12.91 -8.79 -12.19
N ILE A 17 -13.42 -9.82 -12.86
CA ILE A 17 -12.59 -10.84 -13.52
C ILE A 17 -11.71 -10.19 -14.59
N GLY A 18 -12.28 -9.37 -15.47
CA GLY A 18 -11.54 -8.70 -16.55
C GLY A 18 -10.38 -7.83 -16.04
N VAL A 19 -10.62 -7.04 -15.00
CA VAL A 19 -9.56 -6.22 -14.37
C VAL A 19 -8.50 -7.10 -13.72
N TYR A 20 -8.91 -8.10 -12.94
CA TYR A 20 -7.98 -9.02 -12.27
C TYR A 20 -7.08 -9.76 -13.27
N THR A 21 -7.68 -10.34 -14.30
CA THR A 21 -6.95 -11.08 -15.34
C THR A 21 -6.09 -10.13 -16.18
N GLY A 22 -6.58 -8.93 -16.49
CA GLY A 22 -5.82 -7.91 -17.20
C GLY A 22 -4.56 -7.52 -16.44
N VAL A 23 -4.67 -7.12 -15.17
CA VAL A 23 -3.51 -6.76 -14.34
C VAL A 23 -2.51 -7.91 -14.26
N LYS A 24 -2.98 -9.14 -14.00
CA LYS A 24 -2.11 -10.33 -13.91
C LYS A 24 -1.45 -10.74 -15.23
N PHE A 25 -2.06 -10.43 -16.36
CA PHE A 25 -1.51 -10.71 -17.68
C PHE A 25 -0.50 -9.63 -18.12
N PHE A 26 -0.82 -8.36 -17.91
CA PHE A 26 0.03 -7.26 -18.35
C PHE A 26 1.24 -7.04 -17.44
N GLU A 27 1.12 -7.31 -16.13
CA GLU A 27 2.22 -7.21 -15.17
C GLU A 27 3.51 -7.93 -15.65
N PRO A 28 3.52 -9.25 -15.93
CA PRO A 28 4.73 -9.93 -16.38
C PRO A 28 5.21 -9.41 -17.74
N LEU A 29 4.29 -9.11 -18.67
CA LEU A 29 4.65 -8.66 -20.01
C LEU A 29 5.37 -7.30 -20.00
N VAL A 30 4.88 -6.35 -19.20
CA VAL A 30 5.47 -5.01 -19.09
C VAL A 30 6.79 -5.06 -18.32
N ILE A 31 6.86 -5.83 -17.22
CA ILE A 31 8.08 -5.96 -16.43
C ILE A 31 9.20 -6.63 -17.25
N ASP A 32 8.88 -7.69 -17.99
CA ASP A 32 9.87 -8.39 -18.83
C ASP A 32 10.41 -7.50 -19.95
N GLN A 33 9.56 -6.67 -20.57
CA GLN A 33 10.00 -5.70 -21.56
C GLN A 33 10.90 -4.63 -20.95
N LEU A 34 10.48 -4.00 -19.85
CA LEU A 34 11.29 -2.99 -19.15
C LEU A 34 12.65 -3.55 -18.71
N ARG A 35 12.68 -4.81 -18.27
CA ARG A 35 13.92 -5.52 -17.91
C ARG A 35 14.84 -5.69 -19.13
N ARG A 36 14.30 -6.13 -20.27
CA ARG A 36 15.07 -6.32 -21.52
C ARG A 36 15.60 -4.99 -22.06
N ASP A 37 14.82 -3.93 -21.93
CA ASP A 37 15.18 -2.59 -22.41
C ASP A 37 16.19 -1.87 -21.49
N GLY A 38 16.55 -2.48 -20.35
CA GLY A 38 17.46 -1.86 -19.37
C GLY A 38 16.88 -0.63 -18.66
N ASN A 39 15.59 -0.37 -18.84
CA ASN A 39 14.85 0.71 -18.19
C ASN A 39 14.26 0.30 -16.85
N LEU A 40 14.33 -0.99 -16.50
CA LEU A 40 13.96 -1.45 -15.17
C LEU A 40 15.07 -1.10 -14.18
N ARG A 41 14.69 -0.27 -13.22
CA ARG A 41 15.59 0.22 -12.19
C ARG A 41 15.76 -0.85 -11.10
N ASP A 42 16.83 -1.64 -11.19
CA ASP A 42 17.11 -2.77 -10.29
C ASP A 42 17.90 -2.39 -9.01
N ASP A 43 18.39 -1.15 -8.89
CA ASP A 43 19.16 -0.65 -7.73
C ASP A 43 18.29 -0.31 -6.50
N ILE A 44 16.96 -0.25 -6.67
CA ILE A 44 16.01 0.05 -5.60
C ILE A 44 15.20 -1.20 -5.29
N LYS A 45 15.12 -1.57 -4.01
CA LYS A 45 14.26 -2.67 -3.57
C LYS A 45 12.80 -2.32 -3.85
N ILE A 46 12.08 -3.23 -4.50
CA ILE A 46 10.65 -3.11 -4.74
C ILE A 46 9.94 -3.09 -3.38
N PRO A 47 9.04 -2.12 -3.11
CA PRO A 47 8.27 -2.11 -1.88
C PRO A 47 7.40 -3.36 -1.80
N GLU A 48 7.47 -4.08 -0.68
CA GLU A 48 6.57 -5.20 -0.41
C GLU A 48 5.26 -4.64 0.14
N TYR A 49 4.13 -5.22 -0.26
CA TYR A 49 2.81 -4.80 0.19
C TYR A 49 2.13 -5.95 0.94
N ASP A 50 1.40 -5.62 1.98
CA ASP A 50 0.54 -6.58 2.68
C ASP A 50 -0.72 -6.91 1.84
N PRO A 51 -1.49 -7.96 2.18
CA PRO A 51 -2.73 -8.31 1.48
C PRO A 51 -3.76 -7.17 1.42
N GLU A 52 -3.66 -6.21 2.33
CA GLU A 52 -4.50 -5.02 2.43
C GLU A 52 -4.00 -3.84 1.56
N GLY A 53 -2.86 -3.99 0.88
CA GLY A 53 -2.29 -2.99 -0.02
C GLY A 53 -1.47 -1.91 0.68
N ASN A 54 -1.13 -2.07 1.95
CA ASN A 54 -0.22 -1.17 2.66
C ASN A 54 1.24 -1.57 2.42
N PRO A 55 2.15 -0.60 2.25
CA PRO A 55 3.57 -0.90 2.14
C PRO A 55 4.12 -1.43 3.46
N ILE A 56 4.88 -2.52 3.37
CA ILE A 56 5.64 -3.13 4.45
C ILE A 56 6.98 -2.43 4.52
N VAL A 57 7.23 -1.73 5.63
CA VAL A 57 8.49 -1.03 5.88
C VAL A 57 9.16 -1.68 7.08
N ASN A 58 10.34 -2.27 6.87
CA ASN A 58 11.10 -2.98 7.92
C ASN A 58 10.31 -4.11 8.63
N GLY A 59 9.54 -4.89 7.86
CA GLY A 59 8.77 -6.03 8.38
C GLY A 59 7.52 -5.64 9.18
N ARG A 60 7.08 -4.38 9.13
CA ARG A 60 5.83 -3.91 9.71
C ARG A 60 4.97 -3.23 8.65
N SER A 61 3.66 -3.51 8.66
CA SER A 61 2.73 -2.79 7.79
C SER A 61 2.63 -1.33 8.25
N THR A 62 2.59 -0.43 7.27
CA THR A 62 2.41 0.99 7.55
C THR A 62 1.07 1.26 8.25
N GLY A 63 0.04 0.45 7.97
CA GLY A 63 -1.28 0.52 8.60
C GLY A 63 -1.21 0.41 10.14
N GLU A 64 -0.49 -0.59 10.66
CA GLU A 64 -0.32 -0.77 12.11
C GLU A 64 0.31 0.43 12.82
N THR A 65 1.17 1.17 12.11
CA THR A 65 1.84 2.35 12.66
C THR A 65 0.86 3.51 12.83
N TRP A 66 -0.03 3.72 11.85
CA TRP A 66 -1.03 4.79 11.88
C TRP A 66 -2.11 4.56 12.94
N ASP A 67 -2.52 3.30 13.15
CA ASP A 67 -3.52 2.97 14.17
C ASP A 67 -2.98 3.21 15.59
N LYS A 68 -1.71 2.88 15.83
CA LYS A 68 -1.02 3.21 17.09
C LYS A 68 -0.88 4.71 17.30
N LEU A 69 -0.66 5.50 16.24
CA LEU A 69 -0.61 6.95 16.33
C LEU A 69 -1.98 7.54 16.67
N ARG A 70 -3.06 7.08 16.02
CA ARG A 70 -4.43 7.50 16.35
C ARG A 70 -4.77 7.22 17.80
N GLN A 71 -4.46 6.01 18.27
CA GLN A 71 -4.69 5.60 19.65
C GLN A 71 -3.93 6.48 20.66
N ARG A 72 -2.69 6.90 20.33
CA ARG A 72 -1.91 7.85 21.16
C ARG A 72 -2.46 9.28 21.14
N LEU A 73 -3.07 9.72 20.04
CA LEU A 73 -3.65 11.07 19.92
C LEU A 73 -5.00 11.17 20.63
N GLU A 74 -5.79 10.10 20.57
CA GLU A 74 -7.10 9.92 21.23
C GLU A 74 -6.98 9.72 22.75
N ALA A 75 -5.81 9.34 23.25
CA ALA A 75 -5.55 9.33 24.69
C ALA A 75 -5.72 10.75 25.28
N PRO A 76 -6.38 10.88 26.45
CA PRO A 76 -6.76 12.16 27.04
C PRO A 76 -5.54 13.05 27.28
N ALA A 77 -5.71 14.35 27.05
CA ALA A 77 -4.65 15.36 27.01
C ALA A 77 -3.85 15.55 28.33
N GLU A 78 -4.23 14.89 29.42
CA GLU A 78 -3.56 15.02 30.71
C GLU A 78 -2.19 14.29 30.78
N GLU A 79 -1.95 13.29 29.93
CA GLU A 79 -0.63 12.63 29.79
C GLU A 79 0.25 13.28 28.69
N LYS A 80 -0.04 14.53 28.30
CA LYS A 80 0.75 15.27 27.29
C LYS A 80 1.73 16.28 27.92
N ALA A 81 1.77 16.40 29.25
CA ALA A 81 2.58 17.40 29.96
C ALA A 81 4.00 16.93 30.33
N ASP A 82 4.27 15.63 30.43
CA ASP A 82 5.56 15.10 30.93
C ASP A 82 6.45 14.40 29.89
N ILE A 83 6.10 14.49 28.60
CA ILE A 83 6.84 13.78 27.57
C ILE A 83 7.93 14.69 26.99
N GLN A 84 9.16 14.52 27.48
CA GLN A 84 10.36 15.02 26.81
C GLN A 84 10.38 14.51 25.37
N VAL A 85 10.34 15.44 24.42
CA VAL A 85 10.58 15.19 23.00
C VAL A 85 11.96 14.54 22.88
N LEU A 86 12.01 13.23 22.65
CA LEU A 86 13.23 12.59 22.20
C LEU A 86 13.62 13.26 20.89
N PRO A 87 14.82 13.87 20.78
CA PRO A 87 15.26 14.49 19.54
C PRO A 87 15.38 13.40 18.47
N ASP A 88 14.79 13.67 17.31
CA ASP A 88 14.96 12.89 16.09
C ASP A 88 16.44 12.50 15.93
N THR A 89 16.73 11.21 16.02
CA THR A 89 18.06 10.69 15.72
C THR A 89 18.29 10.73 14.22
N LYS A 90 18.64 11.93 13.77
CA LYS A 90 19.60 12.27 12.71
C LYS A 90 19.56 11.43 11.44
N THR A 91 18.89 11.96 10.44
CA THR A 91 19.51 12.12 9.11
C THR A 91 20.77 12.99 9.22
N GLY A 92 21.93 12.49 8.79
CA GLY A 92 23.15 13.30 8.73
C GLY A 92 24.43 12.56 8.33
N LYS A 93 24.59 12.32 7.02
CA LYS A 93 25.81 12.51 6.21
C LYS A 93 27.13 12.83 6.97
N LYS A 94 28.11 11.93 6.93
CA LYS A 94 29.46 12.10 6.35
C LYS A 94 30.25 10.80 6.46
#